data_AF-A0A3D0DGP4-F1
#
_entry.id   AF-A0A3D0DGP4-F1
#
_cell.length_a   1.000
_cell.length_b   1.000
_cell.length_c   1.000
_cell.angle_alpha   90.00
_cell.angle_beta   90.00
_cell.angle_gamma   90.00
#
_symmetry.space_group_name_H-M   'P 1'
#
loop_
_entity.id
_entity.type
_entity.pdbx_description
1 polymer ?
#
loop_
_entity_poly.entity_id
_entity_poly.type
_entity_poly.pdbx_seq_one_letter_code
_entity_poly.pdbx_strand_id
1 'polypeptide(L)'
;AIFATYFNFISAILALATILFYSFFYTLYLKPRTPYNIVIGGAAGSMAPIIAWAAVAGGIAPAPLLLSAIIFLWTPPHFWALALYMRDDYVLVSYPMMPIARGDNVTRRQIFIYVIILVISSAACMTIGAGPLYAVVAALAGS
;
A
#
# COMPACT_ATOMS: atom_id res chain seq x y z
N ALA A 1 19.30 15.02 3.16
CA ALA A 1 19.89 16.25 2.60
C ALA A 1 19.10 16.76 1.40
N ILE A 2 19.01 16.02 0.29
CA ILE A 2 18.35 16.45 -0.97
C ILE A 2 16.90 16.94 -0.77
N PHE A 3 16.05 16.21 -0.04
CA PHE A 3 14.66 16.65 0.19
C PHE A 3 14.54 17.95 0.99
N ALA A 4 15.43 18.18 1.95
CA ALA A 4 15.41 19.39 2.78
C ALA A 4 15.93 20.61 2.03
N THR A 5 16.84 20.42 1.07
CA THR A 5 17.43 21.52 0.28
C THR A 5 16.61 21.88 -0.96
N TYR A 6 15.94 20.91 -1.59
CA TYR A 6 15.19 21.14 -2.84
C TYR A 6 13.67 21.24 -2.66
N PHE A 7 13.12 20.76 -1.54
CA PHE A 7 11.69 20.81 -1.27
C PHE A 7 11.42 21.52 0.05
N ASN A 8 11.08 20.79 1.11
CA ASN A 8 10.78 21.37 2.41
C ASN A 8 11.06 20.40 3.57
N PHE A 9 11.11 20.95 4.77
CA PHE A 9 11.46 20.19 5.97
C PHE A 9 10.45 19.09 6.31
N ILE A 10 9.16 19.31 6.01
CA ILE A 10 8.08 18.33 6.26
C ILE A 10 8.26 17.09 5.38
N SER A 11 8.45 17.28 4.07
CA SER A 11 8.69 16.17 3.13
C SER A 11 9.99 15.42 3.44
N ALA A 12 11.03 16.12 3.89
CA ALA A 12 12.28 15.50 4.32
C ALA A 12 12.11 14.59 5.54
N ILE A 13 11.34 15.01 6.55
CA ILE A 13 11.05 14.18 7.73
C ILE A 13 10.18 12.98 7.33
N LEU A 14 9.14 13.17 6.54
CA LEU A 14 8.25 12.09 6.11
C LEU A 14 9.01 11.04 5.28
N ALA A 15 9.86 11.48 4.35
CA ALA A 15 10.70 10.58 3.56
C ALA A 15 11.69 9.80 4.44
N LEU A 16 12.37 10.49 5.37
CA LEU A 16 13.31 9.85 6.28
C LEU A 16 12.61 8.82 7.17
N ALA A 17 11.47 9.19 7.77
CA ALA A 17 10.68 8.28 8.60
C ALA A 17 10.22 7.05 7.81
N THR A 18 9.77 7.23 6.56
CA THR A 18 9.33 6.14 5.68
C THR A 18 10.48 5.19 5.35
N ILE A 19 11.66 5.72 5.00
CA ILE A 19 12.85 4.90 4.68
C ILE A 19 13.33 4.12 5.91
N LEU A 20 13.39 4.77 7.08
CA LEU A 20 13.80 4.12 8.32
C LEU A 20 12.80 3.04 8.74
N PHE A 21 11.50 3.32 8.67
CA PHE A 21 10.47 2.34 8.96
C PHE A 21 10.53 1.14 8.00
N TYR A 22 10.67 1.39 6.70
CA TYR A 22 10.76 0.31 5.71
C TYR A 22 12.03 -0.55 5.88
N SER A 23 13.19 0.09 6.11
CA SER A 23 14.48 -0.61 6.18
C SER A 23 14.67 -1.35 7.50
N PHE A 24 14.32 -0.74 8.64
CA PHE A 24 14.55 -1.35 9.95
C PHE A 24 13.35 -2.17 10.44
N PHE A 25 12.16 -1.58 10.45
CA PHE A 25 10.98 -2.25 11.02
C PHE A 25 10.42 -3.30 10.06
N TYR A 26 10.22 -2.96 8.78
CA TYR A 26 9.66 -3.92 7.84
C TYR A 26 10.69 -4.99 7.43
N THR A 27 11.86 -4.59 6.92
CA THR A 27 12.80 -5.52 6.28
C THR A 27 13.50 -6.45 7.27
N LEU A 28 13.98 -5.94 8.41
CA LEU A 28 14.76 -6.75 9.37
C LEU A 28 13.87 -7.44 10.41
N TYR A 29 12.77 -6.82 10.82
CA TYR A 29 11.99 -7.30 11.96
C TYR A 29 10.72 -8.05 11.54
N LEU A 30 9.85 -7.43 10.74
CA LEU A 30 8.53 -7.98 10.42
C LEU A 30 8.53 -9.04 9.32
N LYS A 31 9.30 -8.82 8.25
CA LYS A 31 9.31 -9.68 7.07
C LYS A 31 9.55 -11.17 7.39
N PRO A 32 10.49 -11.55 8.28
CA PRO A 32 10.72 -12.96 8.63
C PRO A 32 9.83 -13.50 9.76
N ARG A 33 9.09 -12.64 10.48
CA ARG A 33 8.41 -13.05 11.75
C ARG A 33 6.89 -13.03 11.69
N THR A 34 6.28 -12.36 10.71
CA THR A 34 4.81 -12.14 10.73
C THR A 34 4.16 -12.34 9.36
N PRO A 35 2.96 -12.95 9.30
CA PRO A 35 2.16 -13.05 8.08
C PRO A 35 1.48 -11.76 7.65
N TYR A 36 1.53 -10.72 8.50
CA TYR A 36 1.07 -9.37 8.21
C TYR A 36 2.18 -8.46 7.65
N ASN A 37 3.35 -9.05 7.34
CA ASN A 37 4.48 -8.35 6.75
C ASN A 37 4.06 -7.47 5.55
N ILE A 38 3.29 -8.01 4.60
CA ILE A 38 2.85 -7.29 3.40
C ILE A 38 1.95 -6.11 3.73
N VAL A 39 1.05 -6.22 4.72
CA VAL A 39 0.14 -5.13 5.08
C VAL A 39 0.94 -3.98 5.67
N ILE A 40 1.82 -4.27 6.62
CA ILE A 40 2.61 -3.23 7.31
C ILE A 40 3.70 -2.65 6.39
N GLY A 41 4.30 -3.48 5.53
CA GLY A 41 5.20 -3.01 4.47
C GLY A 41 4.47 -2.17 3.41
N GLY A 42 3.25 -2.55 3.07
CA GLY A 42 2.38 -1.80 2.16
C GLY A 42 2.01 -0.41 2.70
N ALA A 43 1.82 -0.25 4.01
CA ALA A 43 1.57 1.05 4.64
C ALA A 43 2.75 2.02 4.45
N ALA A 44 3.98 1.50 4.53
CA ALA A 44 5.18 2.28 4.27
C ALA A 44 5.28 2.64 2.78
N GLY A 45 5.03 1.67 1.89
CA GLY A 45 5.07 1.86 0.44
C GLY A 45 4.01 2.85 -0.07
N SER A 46 2.85 2.93 0.60
CA SER A 46 1.79 3.84 0.23
C SER A 46 2.05 5.31 0.56
N MET A 47 3.07 5.65 1.35
CA MET A 47 3.34 7.04 1.74
C MET A 47 3.79 7.97 0.60
N ALA A 48 4.15 7.39 -0.56
CA ALA A 48 4.71 8.15 -1.70
C ALA A 48 3.83 9.35 -2.16
N PRO A 49 2.51 9.23 -2.35
CA PRO A 49 1.66 10.36 -2.73
C PRO A 49 1.61 11.46 -1.67
N ILE A 50 1.66 11.10 -0.39
CA ILE A 50 1.66 12.06 0.73
C ILE A 50 2.97 12.85 0.74
N ILE A 51 4.10 12.16 0.57
CA ILE A 51 5.42 12.80 0.52
C ILE A 51 5.53 13.71 -0.71
N ALA A 52 5.09 13.23 -1.88
CA ALA A 52 5.11 14.00 -3.12
C ALA A 52 4.26 15.26 -3.02
N TRP A 53 3.05 15.15 -2.45
CA TRP A 53 2.18 16.30 -2.22
C TRP A 53 2.77 17.28 -1.22
N ALA A 54 3.27 16.78 -0.09
CA ALA A 54 3.93 17.61 0.92
C ALA A 54 5.12 18.36 0.33
N ALA A 55 5.89 17.73 -0.57
CA ALA A 55 7.06 18.33 -1.22
C ALA A 55 6.71 19.53 -2.11
N VAL A 56 5.57 19.49 -2.82
CA VAL A 56 5.14 20.55 -3.75
C VAL A 56 4.26 21.59 -3.07
N ALA A 57 3.28 21.16 -2.28
CA ALA A 57 2.25 22.02 -1.71
C ALA A 57 2.55 22.50 -0.28
N GLY A 58 3.58 21.94 0.39
CA GLY A 58 3.99 22.34 1.73
C GLY A 58 3.04 21.93 2.86
N GLY A 59 2.06 21.06 2.59
CA GLY A 59 1.06 20.61 3.57
C GLY A 59 0.48 19.23 3.25
N ILE A 60 -0.54 18.81 4.01
CA ILE A 60 -1.26 17.55 3.79
C ILE A 60 -2.69 17.89 3.34
N ALA A 61 -3.19 17.19 2.32
CA ALA A 61 -4.54 17.36 1.80
C ALA A 61 -5.29 16.01 1.76
N PRO A 62 -6.64 16.01 1.64
CA PRO A 62 -7.42 14.78 1.53
C PRO A 62 -7.08 13.94 0.28
N ALA A 63 -6.76 14.58 -0.84
CA ALA A 63 -6.46 13.91 -2.10
C ALA A 63 -5.26 12.92 -2.02
N PRO A 64 -4.05 13.33 -1.57
CA PRO A 64 -2.91 12.41 -1.45
C PRO A 64 -3.12 11.33 -0.36
N LEU A 65 -3.94 11.60 0.66
CA LEU A 65 -4.31 10.60 1.66
C LEU A 65 -5.16 9.49 1.05
N LEU A 66 -6.14 9.85 0.21
CA LEU A 66 -6.98 8.87 -0.48
C LEU A 66 -6.18 8.05 -1.50
N LEU A 67 -5.27 8.69 -2.25
CA LEU A 67 -4.37 7.98 -3.17
C LEU A 67 -3.45 7.01 -2.43
N SER A 68 -2.88 7.45 -1.29
CA SER A 68 -2.11 6.56 -0.40
C SER A 68 -2.97 5.40 0.09
N ALA A 69 -4.21 5.64 0.51
CA ALA A 69 -5.11 4.58 0.96
C ALA A 69 -5.42 3.55 -0.14
N ILE A 70 -5.63 3.99 -1.39
CA ILE A 70 -5.85 3.10 -2.52
C ILE A 70 -4.61 2.22 -2.77
N ILE A 71 -3.41 2.83 -2.80
CA ILE A 71 -2.16 2.07 -2.97
C ILE A 71 -1.98 1.05 -1.85
N PHE A 72 -2.25 1.47 -0.62
CA PHE A 72 -2.22 0.61 0.55
C PHE A 72 -3.18 -0.58 0.40
N LEU A 73 -4.44 -0.31 0.05
CA LEU A 73 -5.50 -1.33 -0.04
C LEU A 73 -5.29 -2.32 -1.19
N TRP A 74 -4.68 -1.89 -2.30
CA TRP A 74 -4.33 -2.75 -3.42
C TRP A 74 -3.16 -3.69 -3.10
N THR A 75 -2.22 -3.25 -2.24
CA THR A 75 -0.99 -4.00 -1.98
C THR A 75 -1.25 -5.41 -1.42
N PRO A 76 -2.03 -5.62 -0.33
CA PRO A 76 -2.34 -6.94 0.20
C PRO A 76 -2.99 -7.92 -0.79
N PRO A 77 -4.09 -7.58 -1.51
CA PRO A 77 -4.73 -8.52 -2.41
C PRO A 77 -3.83 -8.94 -3.58
N HIS A 78 -3.02 -8.03 -4.11
CA HIS A 78 -2.07 -8.35 -5.18
C HIS A 78 -0.98 -9.32 -4.72
N PHE A 79 -0.31 -9.01 -3.60
CA PHE A 79 0.77 -9.87 -3.09
C PHE A 79 0.26 -11.20 -2.54
N TRP A 80 -0.92 -11.24 -1.91
CA TRP A 80 -1.50 -12.49 -1.43
C TRP A 80 -1.96 -13.40 -2.57
N ALA A 81 -2.46 -12.84 -3.67
CA ALA A 81 -2.76 -13.62 -4.87
C ALA A 81 -1.49 -14.25 -5.46
N LEU A 82 -0.38 -13.49 -5.52
CA LEU A 82 0.92 -14.03 -5.94
C LEU A 82 1.43 -15.11 -4.98
N ALA A 83 1.28 -14.90 -3.67
CA ALA A 83 1.68 -15.88 -2.66
C ALA A 83 0.85 -17.17 -2.70
N LEU A 84 -0.41 -17.12 -3.14
CA LEU A 84 -1.22 -18.31 -3.43
C LEU A 84 -0.71 -19.07 -4.66
N TYR A 85 -0.26 -18.35 -5.70
CA TYR A 85 0.28 -18.94 -6.92
C TYR A 85 1.67 -19.57 -6.69
N MET A 86 2.58 -18.85 -6.02
CA MET A 86 3.96 -19.27 -5.74
C MET A 86 4.08 -19.98 -4.37
N ARG A 87 3.01 -20.62 -3.91
CA ARG A 87 2.93 -21.18 -2.56
C ARG A 87 4.07 -22.15 -2.25
N ASP A 88 4.37 -23.05 -3.18
CA ASP A 88 5.37 -24.10 -2.98
C ASP A 88 6.78 -23.50 -2.83
N ASP A 89 7.10 -22.45 -3.59
CA ASP A 89 8.35 -21.70 -3.42
C ASP A 89 8.45 -21.09 -2.03
N TYR A 90 7.38 -20.45 -1.54
CA TYR A 90 7.37 -19.86 -0.19
C TYR A 90 7.49 -20.90 0.93
N VAL A 91 6.98 -22.12 0.71
CA VAL A 91 7.14 -23.24 1.66
C VAL A 91 8.60 -23.66 1.73
N LEU A 92 9.30 -23.75 0.59
CA LEU A 92 10.73 -24.12 0.56
C LEU A 92 11.61 -23.15 1.36
N VAL A 93 11.30 -21.85 1.31
CA VAL A 93 12.07 -20.82 2.03
C VAL A 93 11.55 -20.57 3.46
N SER A 94 10.54 -21.32 3.92
CA SER A 94 9.93 -21.20 5.26
C SER A 94 9.49 -19.77 5.62
N TYR A 95 9.16 -18.96 4.62
CA TYR A 95 8.71 -17.59 4.87
C TYR A 95 7.25 -17.60 5.33
N PRO A 96 6.89 -16.94 6.45
CA PRO A 96 5.55 -17.00 7.00
C PRO A 96 4.60 -16.07 6.23
N MET A 97 4.29 -16.40 4.97
CA MET A 97 3.28 -15.68 4.18
C MET A 97 1.86 -16.08 4.60
N MET A 98 0.88 -15.20 4.36
CA MET A 98 -0.53 -15.39 4.74
C MET A 98 -1.12 -16.77 4.35
N PRO A 99 -0.94 -17.28 3.11
CA PRO A 99 -1.39 -18.63 2.72
C PRO A 99 -0.79 -19.74 3.59
N ILE A 100 0.50 -19.65 3.90
CA ILE A 100 1.23 -20.66 4.68
C ILE A 100 0.84 -20.60 6.16
N ALA A 101 0.70 -19.38 6.70
CA ALA A 101 0.45 -19.18 8.12
C ALA A 101 -1.02 -19.38 8.55
N ARG A 102 -1.98 -19.05 7.67
CA ARG A 102 -3.42 -19.05 7.98
C ARG A 102 -4.27 -19.89 7.02
N GLY A 103 -3.66 -20.46 5.98
CA GLY A 103 -4.34 -21.27 4.98
C GLY A 103 -4.92 -20.45 3.82
N ASP A 104 -5.14 -21.15 2.72
CA ASP A 104 -5.55 -20.55 1.44
C ASP A 104 -6.96 -19.95 1.51
N ASN A 105 -7.89 -20.61 2.22
CA ASN A 105 -9.27 -20.13 2.37
C ASN A 105 -9.35 -18.80 3.10
N VAL A 106 -8.56 -18.63 4.17
CA VAL A 106 -8.50 -17.36 4.91
C VAL A 106 -7.88 -16.27 4.04
N THR A 107 -6.82 -16.61 3.30
CA THR A 107 -6.15 -15.66 2.40
C THR A 107 -7.08 -15.18 1.29
N ARG A 108 -7.81 -16.09 0.63
CA ARG A 108 -8.82 -15.74 -0.38
C ARG A 108 -9.93 -14.86 0.17
N ARG A 109 -10.42 -15.14 1.39
CA ARG A 109 -11.43 -14.30 2.03
C ARG A 109 -10.91 -12.89 2.32
N GLN A 110 -9.67 -12.78 2.79
CA GLN A 110 -9.03 -11.48 3.03
C GLN A 110 -8.80 -10.73 1.71
N ILE A 111 -8.32 -11.39 0.64
CA ILE A 111 -8.22 -10.79 -0.69
C ILE A 111 -9.58 -10.21 -1.11
N PHE A 112 -10.65 -10.98 -0.99
CA PHE A 112 -12.00 -10.53 -1.37
C PHE A 112 -12.46 -9.29 -0.58
N ILE A 113 -12.27 -9.29 0.75
CA ILE A 113 -12.61 -8.15 1.61
C ILE A 113 -11.81 -6.90 1.20
N TYR A 114 -10.50 -7.04 1.01
CA TYR A 114 -9.64 -5.91 0.62
C TYR A 114 -9.98 -5.39 -0.78
N VAL A 115 -10.33 -6.26 -1.73
CA VAL A 115 -10.79 -5.85 -3.08
C VAL A 115 -12.09 -5.06 -3.00
N ILE A 116 -13.06 -5.47 -2.18
CA ILE A 116 -14.30 -4.71 -1.99
C ILE A 116 -13.99 -3.31 -1.41
N ILE A 117 -13.16 -3.24 -0.38
CA ILE A 117 -12.78 -1.96 0.24
C ILE A 117 -12.01 -1.08 -0.76
N LEU A 118 -11.14 -1.68 -1.58
CA LEU A 118 -10.40 -0.99 -2.64
C LEU A 118 -11.35 -0.39 -3.67
N VAL A 119 -12.34 -1.15 -4.13
CA VAL A 119 -13.37 -0.69 -5.07
C VAL A 119 -14.13 0.51 -4.50
N ILE A 120 -14.61 0.42 -3.26
CA ILE A 120 -15.31 1.52 -2.58
C ILE A 120 -14.39 2.74 -2.44
N SER A 121 -13.12 2.54 -2.07
CA SER A 121 -12.15 3.63 -1.92
C SER A 121 -11.81 4.29 -3.25
N SER A 122 -11.78 3.52 -4.34
CA SER A 122 -11.63 4.01 -5.72
C SER A 122 -12.84 4.83 -6.14
N ALA A 123 -14.07 4.39 -5.82
CA ALA A 123 -15.27 5.18 -6.07
C ALA A 123 -15.24 6.51 -5.27
N ALA A 124 -14.72 6.50 -4.04
CA ALA A 124 -14.54 7.72 -3.24
C ALA A 124 -13.62 8.75 -3.92
N CYS A 125 -12.71 8.35 -4.83
CA CYS A 125 -11.92 9.32 -5.62
C CYS A 125 -12.78 10.24 -6.49
N MET A 126 -14.00 9.85 -6.85
CA MET A 126 -14.93 10.73 -7.57
C MET A 126 -15.31 11.96 -6.72
N THR A 127 -15.35 11.82 -5.39
CA THR A 127 -15.73 12.91 -4.47
C THR A 127 -14.66 14.00 -4.31
N ILE A 128 -13.41 13.69 -4.63
CA ILE A 128 -12.29 14.64 -4.56
C ILE A 128 -11.97 15.29 -5.92
N GLY A 129 -12.85 15.14 -6.91
CA GLY A 129 -12.72 15.82 -8.20
C GLY A 129 -11.74 15.16 -9.18
N ALA A 130 -11.61 13.83 -9.16
CA ALA A 130 -10.71 13.08 -10.06
C ALA A 130 -10.99 13.24 -11.58
N GLY A 131 -12.00 14.02 -11.95
CA GLY A 131 -12.31 14.39 -13.33
C GLY A 131 -13.08 13.31 -14.10
N PRO A 132 -13.70 13.68 -15.24
CA PRO A 132 -14.55 12.77 -16.01
C PRO A 132 -13.78 11.59 -16.63
N LEU A 133 -12.48 11.77 -16.93
CA LEU A 133 -11.65 10.68 -17.44
C LEU A 133 -11.49 9.55 -16.42
N TYR A 134 -11.24 9.89 -15.15
CA TYR A 134 -11.15 8.91 -14.08
C TYR A 134 -12.47 8.17 -13.88
N ALA A 135 -13.60 8.87 -13.96
CA ALA A 135 -14.92 8.27 -13.83
C ALA A 135 -15.20 7.20 -14.91
N VAL A 136 -14.86 7.49 -16.17
CA VAL A 136 -15.04 6.56 -17.28
C VAL A 136 -14.14 5.32 -17.11
N VAL A 137 -12.87 5.52 -16.75
CA VAL A 137 -11.92 4.41 -16.57
C VAL A 137 -12.31 3.54 -15.38
N ALA A 138 -12.71 4.14 -14.26
CA ALA A 138 -13.15 3.42 -13.08
C ALA A 138 -14.38 2.53 -13.39
N ALA A 139 -15.38 3.10 -14.06
CA ALA A 139 -16.58 2.35 -14.45
C ALA A 139 -16.29 1.19 -15.43
N LEU A 140 -15.34 1.36 -16.35
CA LEU A 140 -14.95 0.31 -17.31
C LEU A 140 -14.04 -0.76 -16.70
N ALA A 141 -13.15 -0.37 -15.78
CA ALA A 141 -12.18 -1.27 -15.16
C ALA A 141 -12.78 -2.11 -14.01
N GLY A 142 -14.05 -1.87 -13.65
CA GLY A 142 -14.75 -2.63 -12.62
C GLY A 142 -14.41 -2.18 -11.20
N SER A 143 -14.38 -0.87 -10.96
CA SER A 143 -14.83 -0.36 -9.65
C SER A 143 -16.35 -0.44 -9.57
#